data_AF-A0A9J6FB02-F1
#
_entry.id   AF-A0A9J6FB02-F1
#
_cell.length_a   1.000
_cell.length_b   1.000
_cell.length_c   1.000
_cell.angle_alpha   90.00
_cell.angle_beta   90.00
_cell.angle_gamma   90.00
#
_symmetry.space_group_name_H-M   'P 1'
#
loop_
_entity.id
_entity.type
_entity.pdbx_description
1 polymer ?
#
loop_
_entity_poly.entity_id
_entity_poly.type
_entity_poly.pdbx_seq_one_letter_code
_entity_poly.pdbx_strand_id
1 'polypeptide(L)'
;MLLAGDATRWKKRVRALAHKNEVPLPVLNNIKETSLSGKQLRERVVAAETRRWVDWAVAKPSLRLYASHKHAISQEHFYENSPGSAMRFEARAGVLRARMWRWKWDGAEEVMCAVCGEEEETAEHMCCVLNK
;
A
#
# COMPACT_ATOMS: atom_id res chain seq x y z
N MET A 1 22.86 12.88 -47.23
CA MET A 1 22.30 13.92 -46.33
C MET A 1 21.37 13.20 -45.35
N LEU A 2 21.90 12.72 -44.22
CA LEU A 2 21.16 11.90 -43.25
C LEU A 2 20.68 12.79 -42.11
N LEU A 3 19.38 12.77 -41.83
CA LEU A 3 18.70 13.55 -40.79
C LEU A 3 19.18 13.11 -39.40
N ALA A 4 20.35 13.61 -38.98
CA ALA A 4 20.90 13.45 -37.63
C ALA A 4 20.30 14.47 -36.64
N GLY A 5 18.99 14.71 -36.75
CA GLY A 5 18.24 15.63 -35.90
C GLY A 5 17.14 14.90 -35.13
N ASP A 6 17.16 15.05 -33.80
CA ASP A 6 16.00 14.96 -32.90
C ASP A 6 15.61 13.63 -32.24
N ALA A 7 16.59 12.91 -31.69
CA ALA A 7 16.34 11.97 -30.60
C ALA A 7 16.57 12.64 -29.24
N THR A 8 15.71 13.59 -28.86
CA THR A 8 15.76 14.23 -27.53
C THR A 8 15.70 13.17 -26.42
N ARG A 9 16.31 13.45 -25.26
CA ARG A 9 16.26 12.56 -24.07
C ARG A 9 14.82 12.16 -23.74
N TRP A 10 13.88 13.09 -23.92
CA TRP A 10 12.45 12.85 -23.76
C TRP A 10 11.91 11.82 -24.75
N LYS A 11 12.16 11.98 -26.06
CA LYS A 11 11.71 11.00 -27.08
C LYS A 11 12.28 9.60 -26.82
N LYS A 12 13.56 9.49 -26.42
CA LYS A 12 14.18 8.20 -26.04
C LYS A 12 13.45 7.56 -24.85
N ARG A 13 13.18 8.34 -23.80
CA ARG A 13 12.46 7.87 -22.61
C ARG A 13 11.04 7.43 -22.93
N VAL A 14 10.31 8.21 -23.75
CA VAL A 14 8.95 7.86 -24.17
C VAL A 14 8.93 6.55 -24.95
N ARG A 15 9.85 6.35 -25.91
CA ARG A 15 9.95 5.08 -26.64
C ARG A 15 10.25 3.91 -25.71
N ALA A 16 11.18 4.09 -24.78
CA ALA A 16 11.53 3.05 -23.80
C ALA A 16 10.33 2.69 -22.92
N LEU A 17 9.57 3.67 -22.44
CA LEU A 17 8.36 3.45 -21.64
C LEU A 17 7.22 2.82 -22.45
N ALA A 18 7.04 3.25 -23.70
CA ALA A 18 6.03 2.69 -24.59
C ALA A 18 6.32 1.21 -24.89
N HIS A 19 7.57 0.90 -25.22
CA HIS A 19 8.02 -0.48 -25.39
C HIS A 19 7.85 -1.28 -24.10
N LYS A 20 8.31 -0.73 -22.97
CA LYS A 20 8.16 -1.36 -21.66
C LYS A 20 6.70 -1.73 -21.42
N ASN A 21 5.75 -0.82 -21.63
CA ASN A 21 4.34 -1.01 -21.28
C ASN A 21 3.46 -1.51 -22.43
N GLU A 22 4.04 -2.00 -23.53
CA GLU A 22 3.30 -2.51 -24.70
C GLU A 22 2.27 -1.50 -25.25
N VAL A 23 2.64 -0.22 -25.18
CA VAL A 23 1.83 0.89 -25.68
C VAL A 23 2.27 1.21 -27.10
N PRO A 24 1.36 1.18 -28.10
CA PRO A 24 1.70 1.57 -29.46
C PRO A 24 2.08 3.05 -29.50
N LEU A 25 3.20 3.35 -30.15
CA LEU A 25 3.59 4.73 -30.42
C LEU A 25 2.70 5.28 -31.55
N PRO A 26 2.20 6.52 -31.44
CA PRO A 26 1.40 7.10 -32.50
C PRO A 26 2.24 7.25 -33.76
N VAL A 27 1.70 6.79 -34.89
CA VAL A 27 2.35 6.89 -36.20
C VAL A 27 2.02 8.26 -36.78
N LEU A 28 3.02 8.97 -37.31
CA LEU A 28 2.87 10.34 -37.82
C LEU A 28 1.72 10.49 -38.83
N ASN A 29 1.47 9.46 -39.63
CA ASN A 29 0.45 9.48 -40.67
C ASN A 29 -0.98 9.30 -40.11
N ASN A 30 -1.13 8.58 -38.99
CA ASN A 30 -2.43 8.18 -38.43
C ASN A 30 -2.52 8.49 -36.93
N ILE A 31 -2.14 9.71 -36.53
CA ILE A 31 -2.07 10.10 -35.11
C ILE A 31 -3.42 9.90 -34.41
N LYS A 32 -4.54 10.25 -35.07
CA LYS A 32 -5.89 10.12 -34.50
C LYS A 32 -6.34 8.67 -34.27
N GLU A 33 -5.92 7.75 -35.12
CA GLU A 33 -6.30 6.32 -35.03
C GLU A 33 -5.39 5.54 -34.10
N THR A 34 -4.12 5.94 -34.01
CA THR A 34 -3.12 5.29 -33.15
C THR A 34 -3.06 5.91 -31.75
N SER A 35 -3.64 7.10 -31.53
CA SER A 35 -3.71 7.72 -30.21
C SER A 35 -4.74 7.01 -29.34
N LEU A 36 -4.25 6.35 -28.29
CA LEU A 36 -5.09 5.88 -27.20
C LEU A 36 -5.59 7.09 -26.39
N SER A 37 -6.85 7.03 -25.95
CA SER A 37 -7.33 7.97 -24.93
C SER A 37 -6.50 7.84 -23.65
N GLY A 38 -6.45 8.89 -22.83
CA GLY A 38 -5.72 8.86 -21.56
C GLY A 38 -6.21 7.75 -20.62
N LYS A 39 -7.50 7.36 -20.69
CA LYS A 39 -8.06 6.24 -19.93
C LYS A 39 -7.51 4.90 -20.43
N GLN A 40 -7.59 4.64 -21.74
CA GLN A 40 -7.08 3.41 -22.34
C GLN A 40 -5.57 3.26 -22.15
N LEU A 41 -4.82 4.36 -22.19
CA LEU A 41 -3.38 4.36 -21.91
C LEU A 41 -3.12 3.91 -20.47
N ARG A 42 -3.83 4.47 -19.49
CA ARG A 42 -3.70 4.07 -18.08
C ARG A 42 -4.04 2.60 -17.87
N GLU A 43 -5.16 2.14 -18.43
CA GLU A 43 -5.57 0.74 -18.33
C GLU A 43 -4.50 -0.22 -18.88
N ARG A 44 -3.90 0.10 -20.04
CA ARG A 44 -2.81 -0.71 -20.60
C ARG A 44 -1.56 -0.71 -19.74
N VAL A 45 -1.16 0.45 -19.22
CA VAL A 45 0.01 0.55 -18.32
C VAL A 45 -0.24 -0.29 -17.07
N VAL A 46 -1.41 -0.15 -16.43
CA VAL A 46 -1.76 -0.93 -15.23
C VAL A 46 -1.76 -2.43 -15.53
N ALA A 47 -2.31 -2.86 -16.67
CA ALA A 47 -2.30 -4.27 -17.07
C ALA A 47 -0.87 -4.81 -17.28
N ALA A 48 -0.02 -4.07 -17.99
CA ALA A 48 1.36 -4.46 -18.27
C ALA A 48 2.25 -4.46 -17.01
N GLU A 49 2.01 -3.55 -16.08
CA GLU A 49 2.69 -3.52 -14.78
C GLU A 49 2.20 -4.65 -13.87
N THR A 50 0.89 -4.87 -13.79
CA THR A 50 0.29 -5.96 -13.00
C THR A 50 0.81 -7.31 -13.47
N ARG A 51 0.80 -7.58 -14.79
CA ARG A 51 1.30 -8.86 -15.33
C ARG A 51 2.75 -9.10 -14.94
N ARG A 52 3.64 -8.13 -15.15
CA ARG A 52 5.05 -8.26 -14.78
C ARG A 52 5.27 -8.46 -13.29
N TRP A 53 4.49 -7.76 -12.47
CA TRP A 53 4.57 -7.91 -11.03
C TRP A 53 4.11 -9.31 -10.59
N VAL A 54 3.05 -9.87 -11.19
CA VAL A 54 2.63 -11.26 -10.97
C VAL A 54 3.72 -12.24 -11.42
N ASP A 55 4.25 -12.08 -12.64
CA ASP A 55 5.30 -12.95 -13.17
C ASP A 55 6.53 -13.00 -12.24
N TRP A 56 6.94 -11.82 -11.74
CA TRP A 56 8.03 -11.70 -10.78
C TRP A 56 7.71 -12.32 -9.42
N ALA A 57 6.48 -12.16 -8.92
CA ALA A 57 6.05 -12.74 -7.66
C ALA A 57 6.02 -14.27 -7.73
N VAL A 58 5.49 -14.84 -8.83
CA VAL A 58 5.45 -16.29 -9.08
C VAL A 58 6.86 -16.87 -9.23
N ALA A 59 7.78 -16.14 -9.84
CA ALA A 59 9.18 -16.58 -9.99
C ALA A 59 9.92 -16.74 -8.65
N LYS A 60 9.39 -16.19 -7.54
CA LYS A 60 10.01 -16.26 -6.21
C LYS A 60 9.32 -17.31 -5.33
N PRO A 61 9.99 -18.41 -4.97
CA PRO A 61 9.39 -19.46 -4.13
C PRO A 61 8.88 -18.95 -2.78
N SER A 62 9.59 -17.98 -2.17
CA SER A 62 9.19 -17.36 -0.90
C SER A 62 7.89 -16.56 -0.98
N LEU A 63 7.45 -16.17 -2.19
CA LEU A 63 6.22 -15.41 -2.42
C LEU A 63 5.07 -16.28 -2.94
N ARG A 64 5.19 -17.61 -2.93
CA ARG A 64 4.17 -18.51 -3.50
C ARG A 64 2.76 -18.29 -2.93
N LEU A 65 2.64 -18.18 -1.60
CA LEU A 65 1.35 -17.92 -0.94
C LEU A 65 0.83 -16.51 -1.24
N TYR A 66 1.73 -15.53 -1.33
CA TYR A 66 1.37 -14.18 -1.70
C TYR A 66 0.83 -14.12 -3.14
N ALA A 67 1.52 -14.73 -4.09
CA ALA A 67 1.13 -14.77 -5.49
C ALA A 67 -0.18 -15.53 -5.75
N SER A 68 -0.56 -16.48 -4.88
CA SER A 68 -1.83 -17.21 -5.01
C SER A 68 -3.05 -16.39 -4.60
N HIS A 69 -2.88 -15.36 -3.78
CA HIS A 69 -3.99 -14.55 -3.23
C HIS A 69 -3.97 -13.08 -3.66
N LYS A 70 -2.79 -12.52 -3.98
CA LYS A 70 -2.63 -11.13 -4.41
C LYS A 70 -2.70 -11.04 -5.93
N HIS A 71 -3.83 -10.57 -6.46
CA HIS A 71 -4.06 -10.47 -7.91
C HIS A 71 -3.88 -9.06 -8.49
N ALA A 72 -3.80 -8.03 -7.63
CA ALA A 72 -3.67 -6.65 -8.06
C ALA A 72 -2.67 -5.89 -7.20
N ILE A 73 -1.96 -4.95 -7.83
CA ILE A 73 -1.10 -3.97 -7.16
C ILE A 73 -2.01 -2.94 -6.48
N SER A 74 -2.46 -3.27 -5.28
CA SER A 74 -3.31 -2.42 -4.46
C SER A 74 -2.97 -2.60 -2.99
N GLN A 75 -3.20 -1.55 -2.20
CA GLN A 75 -3.14 -1.66 -0.75
C GLN A 75 -4.24 -2.61 -0.27
N GLU A 76 -3.90 -3.49 0.66
CA GLU A 76 -4.85 -4.40 1.29
C GLU A 76 -5.25 -3.85 2.65
N HIS A 77 -6.55 -3.78 2.90
CA HIS A 77 -7.09 -3.36 4.18
C HIS A 77 -7.32 -4.59 5.06
N PHE A 78 -6.23 -5.25 5.48
CA PHE A 78 -6.30 -6.40 6.39
C PHE A 78 -6.84 -6.01 7.77
N TYR A 79 -6.51 -4.79 8.19
CA TYR A 79 -7.04 -4.20 9.40
C TYR A 79 -8.03 -3.13 8.98
N GLU A 80 -9.30 -3.36 9.29
CA GLU A 80 -10.25 -2.27 9.42
C GLU A 80 -9.69 -1.41 10.55
N ASN A 81 -8.90 -0.37 10.29
CA ASN A 81 -8.49 0.62 11.29
C ASN A 81 -9.70 1.49 11.68
N SER A 82 -10.85 0.85 11.88
CA SER A 82 -12.09 1.45 12.27
C SER A 82 -12.04 1.78 13.77
N PRO A 83 -12.85 2.75 14.22
CA PRO A 83 -13.00 3.00 15.65
C PRO A 83 -13.39 1.73 16.44
N GLY A 84 -14.13 0.80 15.82
CA GLY A 84 -14.52 -0.45 16.44
C GLY A 84 -13.37 -1.43 16.66
N SER A 85 -12.43 -1.53 15.72
CA SER A 85 -11.24 -2.39 15.90
C SER A 85 -10.29 -1.81 16.94
N ALA A 86 -10.13 -0.48 16.97
CA ALA A 86 -9.37 0.23 17.99
C ALA A 86 -9.99 -0.01 19.38
N MET A 87 -11.31 0.13 19.52
CA MET A 87 -12.02 -0.14 20.78
C MET A 87 -11.89 -1.61 21.22
N ARG A 88 -11.96 -2.58 20.29
CA ARG A 88 -11.74 -4.00 20.61
C ARG A 88 -10.32 -4.29 21.03
N PHE A 89 -9.34 -3.64 20.40
CA PHE A 89 -7.94 -3.72 20.82
C PHE A 89 -7.78 -3.17 22.24
N GLU A 90 -8.28 -1.96 22.49
CA GLU A 90 -8.19 -1.34 23.81
C GLU A 90 -8.87 -2.20 24.89
N ALA A 91 -10.03 -2.79 24.60
CA ALA A 91 -10.72 -3.70 25.51
C ALA A 91 -9.93 -4.98 25.80
N ARG A 92 -9.33 -5.61 24.78
CA ARG A 92 -8.51 -6.83 24.95
C ARG A 92 -7.19 -6.58 25.65
N ALA A 93 -6.61 -5.42 25.41
CA ALA A 93 -5.36 -4.99 26.02
C ALA A 93 -5.57 -4.38 27.42
N GLY A 94 -6.81 -4.27 27.91
CA GLY A 94 -7.08 -3.69 29.24
C GLY A 94 -6.86 -2.17 29.33
N VAL A 95 -6.58 -1.51 28.19
CA VAL A 95 -6.33 -0.06 28.06
C VAL A 95 -7.56 0.73 27.61
N LEU A 96 -8.74 0.12 27.69
CA LEU A 96 -9.98 0.78 27.32
C LEU A 96 -10.18 2.03 28.17
N ARG A 97 -10.44 3.16 27.52
CA ARG A 97 -10.65 4.45 28.20
C ARG A 97 -11.72 4.39 29.29
N ALA A 98 -12.67 3.44 29.19
CA ALA A 98 -13.67 3.18 30.22
C ALA A 98 -13.05 2.89 31.61
N ARG A 99 -11.87 2.27 31.67
CA ARG A 99 -11.13 2.03 32.91
C ARG A 99 -10.61 3.34 33.51
N MET A 100 -10.03 4.21 32.68
CA MET A 100 -9.64 5.57 33.09
C MET A 100 -10.86 6.40 33.54
N TRP A 101 -12.00 6.29 32.85
CA TRP A 101 -13.24 6.98 33.25
C TRP A 101 -13.81 6.46 34.57
N ARG A 102 -13.77 5.14 34.82
CA ARG A 102 -14.13 4.54 36.10
C ARG A 102 -13.20 4.99 37.22
N TRP A 103 -11.89 5.03 36.99
CA TRP A 103 -10.95 5.59 37.97
C TRP A 103 -11.29 7.04 38.34
N LYS A 104 -11.58 7.90 37.36
CA LYS A 104 -11.96 9.30 37.62
C LYS A 104 -13.23 9.45 38.48
N TRP A 105 -14.14 8.48 38.41
CA TRP A 105 -15.43 8.56 39.08
C TRP A 105 -15.47 7.81 40.42
N ASP A 106 -14.93 6.60 40.45
CA ASP A 106 -14.98 5.69 41.60
C ASP A 106 -13.68 5.69 42.42
N GLY A 107 -12.57 6.21 41.88
CA GLY A 107 -11.25 6.25 42.54
C GLY A 107 -10.64 4.87 42.84
N ALA A 108 -11.25 3.79 42.34
CA ALA A 108 -11.04 2.44 42.88
C ALA A 108 -9.98 1.58 42.14
N GLU A 109 -9.54 1.96 40.94
CA GLU A 109 -8.55 1.18 40.17
C GLU A 109 -7.35 2.03 39.73
N GLU A 110 -6.15 1.55 40.05
CA GLU A 110 -4.89 2.17 39.61
C GLU A 110 -4.76 2.02 38.08
N VAL A 111 -4.54 3.14 37.38
CA VAL A 111 -4.37 3.20 35.89
C VAL A 111 -2.94 2.84 35.49
N MET A 112 -2.11 2.41 36.43
CA MET A 112 -0.73 2.04 36.18
C MET A 112 -0.66 0.73 35.39
N CYS A 113 0.34 0.62 34.52
CA CYS A 113 0.55 -0.56 33.70
C CYS A 113 0.79 -1.79 34.56
N ALA A 114 -0.02 -2.83 34.36
CA ALA A 114 0.14 -4.09 35.08
C ALA A 114 1.48 -4.82 34.79
N VAL A 115 2.14 -4.47 33.68
CA VAL A 115 3.41 -5.11 33.26
C VAL A 115 4.62 -4.38 33.83
N CYS A 116 4.69 -3.05 33.71
CA CYS A 116 5.86 -2.29 34.16
C CYS A 116 5.68 -1.63 35.54
N GLY A 117 4.43 -1.34 35.95
CA GLY A 117 4.13 -0.65 37.21
C GLY A 117 4.61 0.81 37.32
N GLU A 118 5.22 1.37 36.27
CA GLU A 118 5.92 2.67 36.31
C GLU A 118 5.19 3.79 35.56
N GLU A 119 4.41 3.46 34.52
CA GLU A 119 3.67 4.43 33.71
C GLU A 119 2.19 4.05 33.58
N GLU A 120 1.36 5.01 33.17
CA GLU A 120 -0.05 4.76 32.87
C GLU A 120 -0.22 3.74 31.72
N GLU A 121 -1.16 2.82 31.90
CA GLU A 121 -1.48 1.77 30.93
C GLU A 121 -2.23 2.34 29.71
N THR A 122 -1.47 2.92 28.78
CA THR A 122 -1.99 3.42 27.50
C THR A 122 -1.69 2.45 26.37
N ALA A 123 -2.43 2.55 25.26
CA ALA A 123 -2.18 1.75 24.06
C ALA A 123 -0.76 1.94 23.50
N GLU A 124 -0.24 3.18 23.52
CA GLU A 124 1.11 3.49 23.08
C GLU A 124 2.16 2.86 24.00
N HIS A 125 1.95 2.97 25.32
CA HIS A 125 2.81 2.36 26.32
C HIS A 125 2.85 0.82 26.18
N MET A 126 1.69 0.16 26.02
CA MET A 126 1.59 -1.28 25.76
C MET A 126 2.33 -1.72 24.49
N CYS A 127 2.21 -0.96 23.40
CA CYS A 127 2.93 -1.26 22.16
C CYS A 127 4.45 -1.13 22.31
N CYS A 128 4.94 -0.21 23.16
CA CYS A 128 6.36 -0.01 23.40
C CYS A 128 6.94 -0.99 24.43
N VAL A 129 6.17 -1.41 25.45
CA VAL A 129 6.60 -2.34 26.49
C VAL A 129 6.63 -3.80 25.99
N LEU A 130 5.69 -4.22 25.15
CA LEU A 130 5.64 -5.58 24.60
C LEU A 130 6.73 -5.87 23.54
N ASN A 131 7.47 -4.85 23.10
CA ASN A 131 8.55 -4.99 22.11
C ASN A 131 9.97 -4.91 22.73
N LYS A 132 10.06 -4.92 24.06
CA LYS A 132 11.32 -5.15 24.79
C LYS A 132 11.42 -6.61 25.22
#